data_AF-A0A914IHZ9-F1
#
_entry.id   AF-A0A914IHZ9-F1
#
_cell.length_a   1.000
_cell.length_b   1.000
_cell.length_c   1.000
_cell.angle_alpha   90.00
_cell.angle_beta   90.00
_cell.angle_gamma   90.00
#
_symmetry.space_group_name_H-M   'P 1'
#
loop_
_entity.id
_entity.type
_entity.pdbx_description
1 polymer ?
#
loop_
_entity_poly.entity_id
_entity_poly.type
_entity_poly.pdbx_seq_one_letter_code
_entity_poly.pdbx_strand_id
1 'polypeptide(L)' 'MSGSISLIGGAIFAVLLAGYFAQRYGLPPPPPKVAGIDLGTTFSSIGIYQAVTGNTDIIPDSLGKKSVPSVVAFL' A
#
# COMPACT_ATOMS: atom_id res chain seq x y z
N MET A 1 8.18 24.31 38.18
CA MET A 1 8.43 24.86 36.83
C MET A 1 9.35 23.98 35.98
N SER A 2 10.55 23.61 36.45
CA SER A 2 11.51 22.80 35.66
C SER A 2 10.96 21.43 35.20
N GLY A 3 10.36 20.64 36.10
CA GLY A 3 9.83 19.32 35.75
C GLY A 3 8.70 19.34 34.70
N SER A 4 7.84 20.35 34.74
CA SER A 4 6.76 20.52 33.75
C SER A 4 7.30 20.86 32.36
N ILE A 5 8.35 21.69 32.29
CA ILE A 5 9.02 22.06 31.04
C ILE A 5 9.74 20.85 30.43
N SER A 6 10.42 20.06 31.25
CA SER A 6 11.07 18.81 30.80
C SER A 6 10.07 17.78 30.29
N LEU A 7 8.91 17.64 30.95
CA LEU A 7 7.86 16.72 30.52
C LEU A 7 7.28 17.13 29.15
N ILE A 8 6.96 18.42 28.98
CA ILE A 8 6.42 18.94 27.73
C ILE A 8 7.46 18.82 26.60
N GLY A 9 8.72 19.20 26.85
CA GLY A 9 9.80 19.07 25.87
C GLY A 9 10.05 17.62 25.44
N GLY A 10 10.07 16.70 26.40
CA GLY A 10 10.21 15.26 26.13
C GLY A 10 9.05 14.69 25.31
N ALA A 11 7.81 15.08 25.62
CA ALA A 11 6.63 14.64 24.87
C ALA A 11 6.65 15.15 23.42
N ILE A 12 7.00 16.43 23.20
CA ILE A 12 7.13 16.99 21.85
C ILE A 12 8.22 16.26 21.07
N PHE A 13 9.39 16.05 21.68
CA PHE A 13 10.50 15.34 21.06
C PHE A 13 10.13 13.90 20.66
N ALA A 14 9.41 13.18 21.54
CA ALA A 14 8.92 11.84 21.25
C ALA A 14 7.95 11.81 20.05
N VAL A 15 7.01 12.75 19.97
CA VAL A 15 6.07 12.84 18.84
C VAL A 15 6.80 13.17 17.54
N LEU A 16 7.77 14.08 17.58
CA LEU A 16 8.58 14.43 16.40
C LEU A 16 9.40 13.25 15.90
N LEU A 17 10.06 12.50 16.80
CA LEU A 17 10.79 11.29 16.43
C LEU A 17 9.86 10.22 15.83
N ALA A 18 8.71 9.98 16.47
CA ALA A 18 7.72 9.03 15.96
C ALA A 18 7.23 9.43 14.56
N GLY A 19 6.92 10.71 14.34
CA GLY A 19 6.53 11.24 13.03
C GLY A 19 7.63 11.12 11.99
N TYR A 20 8.88 11.43 12.34
CA TYR A 20 10.05 11.28 11.46
C TYR A 20 10.23 9.84 11.00
N PHE A 21 10.16 8.87 11.93
CA PHE A 21 10.30 7.46 11.59
C PHE A 21 9.13 6.94 10.77
N ALA A 22 7.90 7.33 11.08
CA ALA A 22 6.71 6.96 10.31
C ALA A 22 6.78 7.49 8.86
N GLN A 23 7.30 8.70 8.65
CA GLN A 23 7.52 9.26 7.31
C GLN A 23 8.66 8.56 6.57
N ARG A 24 9.78 8.30 7.25
CA ARG A 24 10.99 7.74 6.62
C ARG A 24 10.84 6.26 6.22
N TYR A 25 10.20 5.47 7.07
CA TYR A 25 10.04 4.03 6.85
C TYR A 25 8.67 3.67 6.26
N GLY A 26 7.75 4.64 6.18
CA GLY A 26 6.40 4.43 5.70
C GLY A 26 5.53 3.71 6.74
N LEU A 27 4.24 4.05 6.73
CA LEU A 27 3.23 3.19 7.35
C LEU A 27 2.85 2.10 6.34
N PRO A 28 2.44 0.91 6.81
CA PRO A 28 1.91 -0.10 5.90
C PRO A 28 0.77 0.52 5.08
N PRO A 29 0.77 0.34 3.75
CA PRO A 29 -0.27 0.91 2.92
C PRO A 29 -1.63 0.38 3.38
N PRO A 30 -2.68 1.22 3.39
CA PRO A 30 -4.01 0.76 3.72
C PRO A 30 -4.40 -0.38 2.76
N PRO A 31 -5.21 -1.35 3.21
CA PRO A 31 -5.69 -2.42 2.35
C PRO A 31 -6.33 -1.81 1.08
N PRO A 32 -5.99 -2.33 -0.10
CA PRO A 32 -6.53 -1.79 -1.33
C PRO A 32 -8.06 -1.99 -1.38
N LYS A 33 -8.78 -0.91 -1.65
CA LYS A 33 -10.25 -0.90 -1.63
C LYS A 33 -10.88 -1.16 -2.99
N VAL A 34 -10.13 -0.93 -4.07
CA VAL A 34 -10.63 -0.97 -5.44
C VAL A 34 -9.63 -1.69 -6.32
N ALA A 35 -10.14 -2.60 -7.15
CA ALA A 35 -9.38 -3.25 -8.22
C ALA A 35 -9.91 -2.77 -9.57
N GLY A 36 -9.00 -2.38 -10.45
CA GLY A 36 -9.27 -2.25 -11.88
C GLY A 36 -9.07 -3.62 -12.53
N ILE A 37 -10.04 -4.05 -13.33
CA ILE A 37 -9.96 -5.31 -14.06
C ILE A 37 -10.09 -4.99 -15.54
N ASP A 38 -9.04 -5.33 -16.30
CA ASP A 38 -9.09 -5.36 -17.76
C ASP A 38 -9.58 -6.74 -18.19
N LEU A 39 -10.76 -6.80 -18.79
CA LEU A 39 -11.41 -8.02 -19.27
C LEU A 39 -11.25 -8.13 -20.79
N GLY A 40 -10.02 -8.34 -21.24
CA GLY A 40 -9.72 -8.55 -22.65
C GLY A 40 -10.20 -9.92 -23.15
N THR A 41 -10.38 -10.03 -24.46
CA THR A 41 -10.88 -11.26 -25.11
C THR A 41 -9.89 -12.41 -25.03
N THR A 42 -8.59 -12.16 -25.20
CA THR A 42 -7.53 -13.19 -25.13
C THR A 42 -6.86 -13.22 -23.76
N PHE A 43 -6.63 -12.06 -23.17
CA PHE A 43 -5.95 -11.90 -21.89
C PHE A 43 -6.66 -10.87 -21.03
N SER A 44 -6.60 -11.08 -19.71
CA SER A 44 -7.08 -10.19 -18.68
C SER A 44 -5.95 -9.78 -17.74
N SER A 45 -6.11 -8.66 -17.04
CA SER A 45 -5.18 -8.22 -15.99
C SER A 45 -5.89 -7.52 -14.84
N ILE A 46 -5.27 -7.54 -13.65
CA ILE A 46 -5.82 -6.92 -12.44
C ILE A 46 -4.82 -5.89 -11.92
N GLY A 47 -5.28 -4.66 -11.78
CA GLY A 47 -4.52 -3.54 -11.21
C GLY A 47 -5.09 -3.08 -9.88
N ILE A 48 -4.23 -2.80 -8.92
CA ILE A 48 -4.58 -2.24 -7.61
C ILE A 48 -3.99 -0.84 -7.49
N TYR A 49 -4.84 0.15 -7.23
CA TYR A 49 -4.39 1.52 -6.99
C TYR A 49 -4.04 1.74 -5.52
N GLN A 50 -2.81 2.20 -5.26
CA GLN A 50 -2.33 2.56 -3.93
C GLN A 50 -2.65 4.03 -3.64
N ALA A 51 -3.70 4.29 -2.86
CA ALA A 51 -4.17 5.66 -2.59
C ALA A 51 -3.14 6.59 -1.92
N VAL A 52 -2.18 6.07 -1.16
CA VAL A 52 -1.18 6.88 -0.46
C VAL A 52 0.00 7.26 -1.36
N THR A 53 0.47 6.32 -2.19
CA THR A 53 1.65 6.53 -3.05
C THR A 53 1.28 7.03 -4.44
N GLY A 54 0.02 6.83 -4.86
CA GLY A 54 -0.44 7.10 -6.22
C GLY A 54 0.00 6.05 -7.25
N ASN A 55 0.71 5.00 -6.82
CA ASN A 55 1.19 3.94 -7.71
C ASN A 55 0.08 2.93 -8.01
N THR A 56 0.25 2.19 -9.10
CA THR A 56 -0.62 1.05 -9.46
C THR A 56 0.21 -0.21 -9.54
N ASP A 57 -0.19 -1.23 -8.78
CA ASP A 57 0.41 -2.55 -8.85
C ASP A 57 -0.40 -3.45 -9.78
N ILE A 58 0.26 -4.14 -10.70
CA ILE A 58 -0.36 -5.21 -11.49
C ILE A 58 -0.12 -6.54 -10.79
N ILE A 59 -1.21 -7.20 -10.41
CA ILE A 59 -1.19 -8.41 -9.60
C ILE A 59 -0.82 -9.61 -10.48
N PRO A 60 0.25 -10.36 -10.13
CA PRO A 60 0.59 -11.58 -10.83
C PRO A 60 -0.31 -12.75 -10.42
N ASP A 61 -0.51 -13.71 -11.32
CA ASP A 61 -1.10 -15.00 -11.01
C ASP A 61 -0.14 -15.91 -10.20
N SER A 62 -0.57 -17.15 -9.94
CA SER A 62 0.23 -18.15 -9.21
C SER A 62 1.53 -18.56 -9.93
N LEU A 63 1.68 -18.25 -11.22
CA LEU A 63 2.88 -18.50 -12.02
C LEU A 63 3.74 -17.24 -12.21
N GLY A 64 3.37 -16.13 -11.57
CA GLY A 64 4.08 -14.85 -11.69
C GLY A 64 3.71 -14.04 -12.93
N LYS A 65 2.70 -14.43 -13.71
CA LYS A 65 2.28 -13.73 -14.93
C LYS A 65 1.31 -12.60 -14.57
N LYS A 66 1.54 -11.41 -15.13
CA LYS A 66 0.69 -10.23 -14.96
C LYS A 66 -0.44 -10.11 -15.98
N SER A 67 -0.51 -11.07 -16.90
CA SER A 67 -1.49 -11.18 -17.97
C SER A 67 -1.99 -12.61 -17.97
N VAL A 68 -3.29 -12.79 -17.74
CA VAL A 68 -3.93 -14.09 -17.49
C VAL A 68 -4.79 -14.43 -18.71
N PRO A 69 -4.66 -15.63 -19.32
CA PRO A 69 -5.52 -16.02 -20.42
C PRO A 69 -7.00 -15.99 -20.02
N SER A 70 -7.83 -15.38 -20.86
CA SER A 70 -9.28 -15.28 -20.64
C SER A 70 -9.99 -16.59 -21.04
N VAL A 71 -9.72 -17.68 -20.30
CA VAL A 71 -10.17 -19.04 -20.64
C VAL A 71 -10.80 -19.73 -19.44
N VAL A 72 -11.90 -20.45 -19.67
CA VAL A 72 -12.52 -21.38 -18.72
C VAL A 72 -12.57 -22.76 -19.39
N ALA A 73 -12.23 -23.82 -18.66
CA ALA A 73 -12.20 -25.20 -19.16
C ALA A 73 -12.71 -26.20 -18.11
N PHE A 74 -13.27 -27.32 -18.58
CA PHE A 74 -13.79 -28.42 -17.77
C PHE A 74 -13.20 -29.74 -18.29
N LEU A 75 -13.00 -30.71 -17.39
CA LEU A 75 -12.48 -32.05 -17.71
C LEU A 75 -13.61 -33.01 -18.09
#